data_AF-M4BK53-F1
#
_entry.id   AF-M4BK53-F1
#
_cell.length_a   1.000
_cell.length_b   1.000
_cell.length_c   1.000
_cell.angle_alpha   90.00
_cell.angle_beta   90.00
_cell.angle_gamma   90.00
#
_symmetry.space_group_name_H-M   'P 1'
#
loop_
_entity.id
_entity.type
_entity.pdbx_description
1 polymer ?
#
loop_
_entity_poly.entity_id
_entity_poly.type
_entity_poly.pdbx_seq_one_letter_code
_entity_poly.pdbx_strand_id
1 'polypeptide(L)'
;MDKTSNVIAGFRACELWPMPLSQQQRRLKLFLDGGCIKDVELPSWLKVKEVVQTEVLVLPESSSNARKRHKTFDVNRGLFTREDLQNIDV
;
A
#
# COMPACT_ATOMS: atom_id res chain seq x y z
N MET A 1 -5.96 21.80 -9.56
CA MET A 1 -6.51 20.57 -10.17
C MET A 1 -5.35 20.01 -10.98
N ASP A 2 -4.41 19.31 -10.33
CA ASP A 2 -3.06 19.06 -10.90
C ASP A 2 -2.69 17.58 -10.81
N LYS A 3 -3.67 16.71 -11.09
CA LYS A 3 -3.48 15.24 -11.11
C LYS A 3 -2.35 14.83 -12.07
N THR A 4 -2.12 15.57 -13.14
CA THR A 4 -1.08 15.32 -14.15
C THR A 4 0.34 15.59 -13.64
N SER A 5 0.55 16.57 -12.75
CA SER A 5 1.88 16.91 -12.24
C SER A 5 2.48 15.79 -11.40
N ASN A 6 1.69 15.22 -10.49
CA ASN A 6 2.13 14.13 -9.62
C ASN A 6 2.43 12.84 -10.40
N VAL A 7 1.65 12.58 -11.46
CA VAL A 7 1.89 11.45 -12.35
C VAL A 7 3.24 11.64 -13.07
N ILE A 8 3.49 12.80 -13.68
CA ILE A 8 4.76 13.07 -14.37
C ILE A 8 5.96 12.97 -13.40
N ALA A 9 5.83 13.50 -12.19
CA ALA A 9 6.87 13.43 -11.17
C ALA A 9 7.19 11.98 -10.76
N GLY A 10 6.17 11.15 -10.55
CA GLY A 10 6.35 9.74 -10.22
C GLY A 10 7.01 8.95 -11.36
N PHE A 11 6.62 9.21 -12.61
CA PHE A 11 7.26 8.57 -13.77
C PHE A 11 8.71 9.01 -13.95
N ARG A 12 9.06 10.28 -13.68
CA ARG A 12 10.44 10.76 -13.69
C ARG A 12 11.29 10.12 -12.60
N ALA A 13 10.75 10.00 -11.38
CA ALA A 13 11.47 9.40 -10.25
C ALA A 13 11.83 7.92 -10.51
N CYS A 14 10.99 7.21 -11.27
CA CYS A 14 11.26 5.83 -11.70
C CYS A 14 12.03 5.74 -13.04
N GLU A 15 12.53 6.86 -13.59
CA GLU A 15 13.18 6.93 -14.91
C GLU A 15 12.32 6.44 -16.10
N LEU A 16 11.00 6.39 -15.92
CA LEU A 16 10.04 5.97 -16.94
C LEU A 16 9.59 7.13 -17.85
N TRP A 17 10.13 8.34 -17.66
CA TRP A 17 9.81 9.55 -18.41
C TRP A 17 11.07 10.28 -18.94
N PRO A 18 11.05 10.77 -20.19
CA PRO A 18 9.98 10.64 -21.17
C PRO A 18 9.97 9.26 -21.81
N MET A 19 8.77 8.67 -21.92
CA MET A 19 8.63 7.41 -22.63
C MET A 19 8.92 7.63 -24.12
N PRO A 20 9.81 6.84 -24.76
CA PRO A 20 10.09 6.98 -26.18
C PRO A 20 8.82 6.86 -27.03
N LEU A 21 8.71 7.65 -28.11
CA LEU A 21 7.55 7.65 -29.00
C LEU A 21 7.23 6.24 -29.54
N SER A 22 8.26 5.46 -29.86
CA SER A 22 8.12 4.07 -30.31
C SER A 22 7.45 3.17 -29.26
N GLN A 23 7.74 3.38 -27.98
CA GLN A 23 7.07 2.67 -26.89
C GLN A 23 5.63 3.13 -26.71
N GLN A 24 5.36 4.42 -26.85
CA GLN A 24 3.99 4.95 -26.79
C GLN A 24 3.12 4.37 -27.91
N GLN A 25 3.63 4.37 -29.15
CA GLN A 25 2.95 3.79 -30.31
C GLN A 25 2.72 2.28 -30.14
N ARG A 26 3.70 1.54 -29.61
CA ARG A 26 3.55 0.12 -29.31
C ARG A 26 2.46 -0.15 -28.27
N ARG A 27 2.40 0.63 -27.20
CA ARG A 27 1.37 0.51 -26.15
C ARG A 27 -0.01 0.90 -26.67
N LEU A 28 -0.09 1.94 -27.50
CA LEU A 28 -1.33 2.37 -28.15
C LEU A 28 -1.86 1.28 -29.08
N LYS A 29 -1.00 0.69 -29.92
CA LYS A 29 -1.37 -0.43 -30.78
C LYS A 29 -1.89 -1.62 -29.97
N LEU A 30 -1.17 -2.02 -28.91
CA LEU A 30 -1.63 -3.08 -28.01
C LEU A 30 -3.01 -2.79 -27.41
N PHE A 31 -3.28 -1.55 -27.02
CA PHE A 31 -4.59 -1.16 -26.49
C PHE A 31 -5.69 -1.25 -27.54
N LEU A 32 -5.45 -0.72 -28.76
CA LEU A 32 -6.40 -0.75 -29.88
C LEU A 32 -6.69 -2.16 -30.38
N ASP A 33 -5.69 -3.06 -30.34
CA ASP A 33 -5.80 -4.47 -30.74
C ASP A 33 -6.49 -5.35 -29.66
N GLY A 34 -7.14 -4.75 -28.65
CA GLY A 34 -7.87 -5.47 -27.61
C GLY A 34 -7.05 -5.81 -26.36
N GLY A 35 -5.89 -5.19 -26.17
CA GLY A 35 -5.02 -5.40 -25.02
C GLY A 35 -4.06 -6.59 -25.20
N CYS A 36 -3.58 -7.13 -24.08
CA CYS A 36 -2.77 -8.35 -24.12
C CYS A 36 -3.71 -9.55 -24.20
N ILE A 37 -3.84 -10.16 -25.39
CA ILE A 37 -4.62 -11.39 -25.62
C ILE A 37 -3.92 -12.64 -25.06
N LYS A 38 -2.63 -12.52 -24.69
CA LYS A 38 -1.88 -13.66 -24.17
C LYS A 38 -2.24 -13.87 -22.71
N ASP A 39 -2.44 -15.13 -22.32
CA ASP A 39 -2.28 -15.56 -20.93
C ASP A 39 -0.85 -15.19 -20.51
N VAL A 40 -0.69 -13.96 -20.00
CA VAL A 40 0.59 -13.51 -19.48
C VAL A 40 0.83 -14.36 -18.26
N GLU A 41 1.87 -15.20 -18.33
CA GLU A 41 2.27 -15.99 -17.19
C GLU A 41 2.49 -15.05 -16.01
N LEU A 42 1.61 -15.14 -15.01
CA LEU A 42 1.65 -14.27 -13.85
C LEU A 42 3.03 -14.41 -13.21
N PRO A 43 3.71 -13.31 -12.89
CA PRO A 43 4.97 -13.36 -12.17
C PRO A 43 4.82 -14.20 -10.89
N SER A 44 5.85 -14.98 -10.54
CA SER A 44 5.83 -15.87 -9.38
C SER A 44 5.42 -15.16 -8.09
N TRP A 45 5.88 -13.93 -7.88
CA TRP A 45 5.52 -13.12 -6.72
C TRP A 45 4.02 -12.80 -6.64
N LEU A 46 3.34 -12.68 -7.79
CA LEU A 46 1.92 -12.37 -7.86
C LEU A 46 1.08 -13.63 -7.58
N LYS A 47 1.56 -14.81 -7.99
CA LYS A 47 0.99 -16.11 -7.60
C LYS A 47 1.10 -16.34 -6.08
N VAL A 48 2.20 -15.89 -5.47
CA VAL A 48 2.48 -16.04 -4.03
C VAL A 48 1.77 -14.99 -3.18
N LYS A 49 1.36 -13.86 -3.77
CA LYS A 49 0.74 -12.74 -3.06
C LYS A 49 -0.52 -13.15 -2.29
N GLU A 50 -1.38 -13.97 -2.92
CA GLU A 50 -2.62 -14.44 -2.30
C GLU A 50 -2.33 -15.26 -1.04
N VAL A 51 -1.45 -16.26 -1.15
CA VAL A 51 -0.99 -17.09 -0.04
C VAL A 51 -0.40 -16.25 1.09
N VAL A 52 0.45 -15.27 0.77
CA VAL A 52 1.03 -14.38 1.77
C VAL A 52 -0.04 -13.57 2.48
N GLN A 53 -1.08 -13.10 1.78
CA GLN A 53 -2.17 -12.34 2.38
C GLN A 53 -3.10 -13.19 3.24
N THR A 54 -3.29 -14.47 2.91
CA THR A 54 -4.21 -15.37 3.62
C THR A 54 -3.55 -16.20 4.71
N GLU A 55 -2.24 -16.39 4.68
CA GLU A 55 -1.55 -17.30 5.61
C GLU A 55 -0.43 -16.62 6.40
N VAL A 56 0.27 -15.63 5.83
CA VAL A 56 1.47 -15.04 6.45
C VAL A 56 1.17 -13.68 7.10
N LEU A 57 0.41 -12.83 6.41
CA LEU A 57 0.03 -11.49 6.86
C LEU A 57 -1.38 -11.46 7.46
N VAL A 58 -1.85 -12.60 7.98
CA VAL A 58 -3.10 -12.66 8.72
C VAL A 58 -2.84 -12.37 10.18
N LEU A 59 -3.60 -11.41 10.71
CA LEU A 59 -3.63 -11.16 12.13
C LEU A 59 -4.24 -12.37 12.84
N PRO A 60 -3.69 -12.82 13.98
CA PRO A 60 -4.30 -13.90 14.74
C PRO A 60 -5.74 -13.54 15.11
N GLU A 61 -6.62 -14.55 15.16
CA GLU A 61 -8.02 -14.36 15.52
C GLU A 61 -8.14 -13.54 16.80
N SER A 62 -8.98 -12.51 16.77
CA SER A 62 -9.23 -11.68 17.94
C SER A 62 -9.86 -12.54 19.02
N SER A 63 -9.20 -12.71 20.17
CA SER A 63 -9.77 -13.44 21.30
C SER A 63 -11.12 -12.83 21.68
N SER A 64 -12.20 -13.61 21.59
CA SER A 64 -13.58 -13.13 21.73
C SER A 64 -13.95 -12.61 23.13
N ASN A 65 -13.07 -12.69 24.12
CA ASN A 65 -13.36 -12.27 25.48
C ASN A 65 -12.18 -11.57 26.14
N ALA A 66 -11.93 -10.34 25.74
CA ALA A 66 -11.58 -9.23 26.62
C ALA A 66 -11.37 -8.02 25.71
N ARG A 67 -12.12 -6.94 25.90
CA ARG A 67 -11.63 -5.63 25.47
C ARG A 67 -10.29 -5.45 26.18
N LYS A 68 -9.17 -5.73 25.52
CA LYS A 68 -7.84 -5.43 26.03
C LYS A 68 -7.89 -3.95 26.33
N ARG A 69 -8.00 -3.56 27.61
CA ARG A 69 -8.03 -2.16 27.99
C ARG A 69 -6.69 -1.59 27.57
N HIS A 70 -6.67 -0.75 26.54
CA HIS A 70 -5.46 -0.09 26.08
C HIS A 70 -4.91 0.70 27.28
N LYS A 71 -3.66 0.42 27.65
CA LYS A 71 -2.95 1.16 28.69
C LYS A 71 -2.06 2.16 27.98
N THR A 72 -2.29 3.45 28.20
CA THR A 72 -1.44 4.51 27.68
C THR A 72 -0.19 4.58 28.54
N PHE A 73 0.97 4.51 27.90
CA PHE A 73 2.26 4.64 28.57
C PHE A 73 2.93 5.94 28.15
N ASP A 74 3.63 6.57 29.09
CA ASP A 74 4.56 7.67 28.85
C ASP A 74 5.81 7.19 28.11
N VAL A 75 6.54 8.13 27.52
CA VAL A 75 7.86 7.94 26.90
C VAL A 75 8.82 7.28 27.90
N ASN A 76 8.68 7.56 29.19
CA ASN A 76 9.44 6.92 30.27
C ASN A 76 8.86 5.57 30.76
N ARG A 77 7.92 4.98 30.01
CA ARG A 77 7.21 3.72 30.33
C ARG A 77 6.39 3.76 31.63
N GLY A 78 6.06 4.95 32.14
CA GLY A 78 5.08 5.13 33.20
C GLY A 78 3.66 4.93 32.68
N LEU A 79 2.76 4.34 33.49
CA LEU A 79 1.34 4.27 33.13
C LEU A 79 0.68 5.63 33.36
N PHE A 80 0.02 6.19 32.34
CA PHE A 80 -0.78 7.39 32.51
C PHE A 80 -1.98 7.09 33.43
N THR A 81 -2.10 7.86 34.50
CA THR A 81 -3.28 7.88 35.35
C THR A 81 -4.39 8.71 34.71
N ARG A 82 -5.60 8.64 35.26
CA ARG A 82 -6.74 9.43 34.75
C ARG A 82 -6.49 10.94 34.89
N GLU A 83 -5.74 11.34 35.91
CA GLU A 83 -5.39 12.73 36.19
C GLU A 83 -4.39 13.24 35.15
N ASP A 84 -3.38 12.43 34.83
CA ASP A 84 -2.40 12.76 33.80
C ASP A 84 -3.05 12.99 32.43
N LEU A 85 -4.07 12.18 32.07
CA LEU A 85 -4.83 12.32 30.83
C LEU A 85 -5.67 13.61 30.75
N GLN A 86 -6.09 14.14 31.90
CA GLN A 86 -6.87 15.38 31.97
C GLN A 86 -5.99 16.63 31.84
N ASN A 87 -4.68 16.48 32.07
CA ASN A 87 -3.70 17.55 32.04
C ASN A 87 -2.85 17.56 30.75
N ILE A 88 -3.24 16.79 29.73
CA ILE A 88 -2.60 16.86 28.41
C ILE A 88 -3.13 18.09 27.69
N ASP A 89 -2.35 19.17 27.71
CA ASP A 89 -2.60 20.34 26.86
C ASP A 89 -2.46 19.94 25.37
N VAL A 90 -3.51 20.22 24.58
CA VAL A 90 -3.57 20.02 23.12
C VAL A 90 -3.17 21.29 22.40
#